data_AF-A0A3C1ID00-F1
#
_entry.id   AF-A0A3C1ID00-F1
#
_cell.length_a   1.000
_cell.length_b   1.000
_cell.length_c   1.000
_cell.angle_alpha   90.00
_cell.angle_beta   90.00
_cell.angle_gamma   90.00
#
_symmetry.space_group_name_H-M   'P 1'
#
loop_
_entity.id
_entity.type
_entity.pdbx_description
1 polymer ?
#
loop_
_entity_poly.entity_id
_entity_poly.type
_entity_poly.pdbx_seq_one_letter_code
_entity_poly.pdbx_strand_id
1 'polypeptide(L)'
;GELACTQASTQQIKDIAQINATIIKTQGDNTRLHAFQADMRFHQSIVKAAKNPPLAETHAKYNARLWRVRFLSSQRADGRESTRREHHEIVQALMARDAPRTSRALKAHLITAEKNIALALKDRAAITEE
;
A
#
# COMPACT_ATOMS: atom_id res chain seq x y z
N GLY A 1 9.89 7.31 -2.95
CA GLY A 1 10.37 6.17 -3.75
C GLY A 1 11.88 6.11 -3.78
N GLU A 2 12.53 7.15 -4.30
CA GLU A 2 13.99 7.20 -4.46
C GLU A 2 14.77 6.86 -3.19
N LEU A 3 14.50 7.55 -2.07
CA LEU A 3 15.18 7.27 -0.79
C LEU A 3 14.98 5.83 -0.32
N ALA A 4 13.77 5.28 -0.40
CA ALA A 4 13.53 3.89 -0.01
C ALA A 4 14.37 2.93 -0.88
N CYS A 5 14.42 3.18 -2.19
CA CYS A 5 15.19 2.35 -3.11
C CYS A 5 16.71 2.40 -2.86
N THR A 6 17.25 3.58 -2.56
CA THR A 6 18.69 3.77 -2.34
C THR A 6 19.13 3.38 -0.93
N GLN A 7 18.30 3.60 0.09
CA GLN A 7 18.67 3.43 1.49
C GLN A 7 18.31 2.06 2.08
N ALA A 8 17.32 1.35 1.51
CA ALA A 8 16.90 0.04 2.03
C ALA A 8 18.06 -0.95 2.01
N SER A 9 18.23 -1.74 3.07
CA SER A 9 19.09 -2.91 3.01
C SER A 9 18.48 -3.99 2.12
N THR A 10 19.31 -4.91 1.62
CA THR A 10 18.83 -6.07 0.87
C THR A 10 17.82 -6.88 1.68
N GLN A 11 18.01 -6.99 3.00
CA GLN A 11 17.07 -7.67 3.88
C GLN A 11 15.72 -6.93 3.95
N GLN A 12 15.72 -5.61 4.11
CA GLN A 12 14.48 -4.82 4.14
C GLN A 12 13.67 -4.97 2.84
N ILE A 13 14.33 -5.05 1.67
CA ILE A 13 13.64 -5.29 0.41
C ILE A 13 13.04 -6.70 0.35
N LYS A 14 13.77 -7.72 0.82
CA LYS A 14 13.24 -9.09 0.93
C LYS A 14 12.02 -9.15 1.84
N ASP A 15 12.06 -8.46 2.98
CA ASP A 15 10.93 -8.40 3.92
C ASP A 15 9.71 -7.71 3.28
N ILE A 16 9.91 -6.60 2.55
CA ILE A 16 8.84 -5.92 1.81
C ILE A 16 8.22 -6.86 0.76
N ALA A 17 9.04 -7.60 0.01
CA ALA A 17 8.58 -8.58 -0.96
C ALA A 17 7.77 -9.71 -0.30
N GLN A 18 8.22 -10.19 0.87
CA GLN A 18 7.54 -11.24 1.63
C GLN A 18 6.18 -10.77 2.20
N ILE A 19 6.10 -9.51 2.64
CA ILE A 19 4.82 -8.92 3.07
C ILE A 19 3.86 -8.87 1.87
N ASN A 20 4.32 -8.43 0.69
CA ASN A 20 3.50 -8.42 -0.52
C ASN A 20 2.98 -9.82 -0.90
N ALA A 21 3.84 -10.85 -0.80
CA ALA A 21 3.42 -12.23 -1.04
C ALA A 21 2.31 -12.68 -0.06
N THR A 22 2.34 -12.20 1.18
CA THR A 22 1.27 -12.47 2.18
C THR A 22 -0.05 -11.82 1.77
N ILE A 23 -0.03 -10.60 1.23
CA ILE A 23 -1.23 -9.91 0.74
C ILE A 23 -1.91 -10.74 -0.37
N ILE A 24 -1.13 -11.30 -1.29
CA ILE A 24 -1.63 -12.08 -2.43
C ILE A 24 -2.21 -13.44 -2.00
N LYS A 25 -1.56 -14.10 -1.04
CA LYS A 25 -1.96 -15.43 -0.54
C LYS A 25 -3.22 -15.40 0.33
N THR A 26 -3.52 -14.25 0.94
CA THR A 26 -4.66 -14.12 1.83
C THR A 26 -5.95 -13.95 1.02
N GLN A 27 -6.69 -15.03 0.83
CA GLN A 27 -7.96 -15.07 0.08
C GLN A 27 -9.11 -15.49 1.00
N GLY A 28 -10.32 -14.96 0.74
CA GLY A 28 -11.56 -15.29 1.45
C GLY A 28 -12.03 -14.23 2.45
N ASP A 29 -13.33 -14.28 2.80
CA ASP A 29 -13.97 -13.24 3.62
C ASP A 29 -13.47 -13.20 5.07
N ASN A 30 -13.10 -14.36 5.62
CA ASN A 30 -12.59 -14.51 6.99
C ASN A 30 -11.16 -13.98 7.17
N THR A 31 -10.47 -13.59 6.10
CA THR A 31 -9.07 -13.19 6.15
C THR A 31 -8.83 -11.73 5.71
N ARG A 32 -9.91 -10.99 5.43
CA ARG A 32 -9.85 -9.59 4.93
C ARG A 32 -9.10 -8.64 5.87
N LEU A 33 -9.32 -8.74 7.18
CA LEU A 33 -8.59 -7.91 8.15
C LEU A 33 -7.10 -8.24 8.17
N HIS A 34 -6.72 -9.52 8.07
CA HIS A 34 -5.31 -9.92 8.01
C HIS A 34 -4.63 -9.43 6.73
N ALA A 35 -5.30 -9.53 5.58
CA ALA A 35 -4.82 -8.99 4.31
C ALA A 35 -4.61 -7.47 4.41
N PHE A 36 -5.57 -6.75 4.98
CA PHE A 36 -5.48 -5.31 5.17
C PHE A 36 -4.34 -4.91 6.13
N GLN A 37 -4.15 -5.64 7.23
CA GLN A 37 -3.02 -5.39 8.12
C GLN A 37 -1.67 -5.65 7.43
N ALA A 38 -1.59 -6.64 6.54
CA ALA A 38 -0.41 -6.89 5.72
C ALA A 38 -0.16 -5.75 4.73
N ASP A 39 -1.21 -5.23 4.07
CA ASP A 39 -1.15 -4.03 3.22
C ASP A 39 -0.60 -2.81 3.98
N MET A 40 -1.14 -2.56 5.18
CA MET A 40 -0.66 -1.46 6.03
C MET A 40 0.83 -1.60 6.38
N ARG A 41 1.27 -2.82 6.72
CA ARG A 41 2.67 -3.12 6.99
C ARG A 41 3.56 -2.95 5.76
N PHE A 42 3.07 -3.32 4.57
CA PHE A 42 3.81 -3.13 3.32
C PHE A 42 4.19 -1.66 3.09
N HIS A 43 3.22 -0.75 3.20
CA HIS A 43 3.46 0.69 3.06
C HIS A 43 4.37 1.24 4.15
N GLN A 44 4.15 0.86 5.41
CA GLN A 44 4.98 1.30 6.53
C GLN A 44 6.44 0.84 6.36
N SER A 45 6.68 -0.39 5.90
CA SER A 45 8.02 -0.91 5.66
C SER A 45 8.76 -0.14 4.56
N ILE A 46 8.08 0.20 3.46
CA ILE A 46 8.67 1.04 2.40
C ILE A 46 9.06 2.42 2.92
N VAL A 47 8.17 3.07 3.69
CA VAL A 47 8.45 4.41 4.24
C VAL A 47 9.61 4.37 5.24
N LYS A 48 9.63 3.37 6.14
CA LYS A 48 10.75 3.19 7.07
C LYS A 48 12.07 2.92 6.34
N ALA A 49 12.03 2.18 5.24
CA ALA A 49 13.22 1.89 4.43
C ALA A 49 13.84 3.13 3.78
N ALA A 50 13.09 4.24 3.68
CA ALA A 50 13.63 5.53 3.24
C ALA A 50 14.58 6.21 4.24
N LYS A 51 14.71 5.67 5.47
CA LYS A 51 15.56 6.20 6.55
C LYS A 51 15.37 7.71 6.80
N ASN A 52 14.12 8.16 6.70
CA ASN A 52 13.71 9.54 6.94
C ASN A 52 12.70 9.55 8.11
N PRO A 53 13.15 9.78 9.36
CA PRO A 53 12.26 9.72 10.52
C PRO A 53 11.07 10.69 10.48
N PRO A 54 11.22 11.97 10.10
CA PRO A 54 10.08 12.90 9.95
C PRO A 54 9.03 12.41 8.94
N LEU A 55 9.47 11.82 7.81
CA LEU A 55 8.57 11.23 6.82
C LEU A 55 7.80 10.04 7.42
N ALA A 56 8.49 9.14 8.14
CA ALA A 56 7.88 7.98 8.75
C ALA A 56 6.83 8.36 9.80
N GLU A 57 7.12 9.38 10.63
CA GLU A 57 6.19 9.91 11.62
C GLU A 57 4.96 10.53 10.96
N THR A 58 5.17 11.40 9.98
CA THR A 58 4.08 12.05 9.24
C THR A 58 3.18 11.03 8.55
N HIS A 59 3.78 10.07 7.85
CA HIS A 59 3.04 8.99 7.21
C HIS A 59 2.23 8.18 8.23
N ALA A 60 2.80 7.83 9.39
CA ALA A 60 2.08 7.07 10.42
C ALA A 60 0.84 7.81 10.93
N LYS A 61 0.94 9.14 11.16
CA LYS A 61 -0.19 9.98 11.59
C LYS A 61 -1.32 9.99 10.57
N TYR A 62 -1.02 10.20 9.29
CA TYR A 62 -2.05 10.20 8.24
C TYR A 62 -2.65 8.81 8.01
N ASN A 63 -1.81 7.77 7.99
CA ASN A 63 -2.26 6.40 7.78
C ASN A 63 -3.21 5.92 8.90
N ALA A 64 -3.01 6.37 10.15
CA ALA A 64 -3.94 6.10 11.25
C ALA A 64 -5.29 6.81 11.05
N ARG A 65 -5.30 8.08 10.61
CA ARG A 65 -6.54 8.82 10.32
C ARG A 65 -7.32 8.22 9.14
N LEU A 66 -6.60 7.72 8.14
CA LEU A 66 -7.17 7.10 6.94
C LEU A 66 -7.53 5.62 7.13
N TRP A 67 -7.23 5.02 8.29
CA TRP A 67 -7.35 3.57 8.50
C TRP A 67 -8.72 3.03 8.08
N ARG A 68 -9.80 3.65 8.58
CA ARG A 68 -11.17 3.18 8.33
C ARG A 68 -11.56 3.25 6.86
N VAL A 69 -11.25 4.36 6.18
CA VAL A 69 -11.62 4.51 4.76
C VAL A 69 -10.76 3.63 3.86
N ARG A 70 -9.48 3.43 4.19
CA ARG A 70 -8.62 2.48 3.48
C ARG A 70 -9.09 1.05 3.65
N PHE A 71 -9.56 0.67 4.84
CA PHE A 71 -10.14 -0.65 5.08
C PHE A 71 -11.39 -0.86 4.21
N LEU A 72 -12.34 0.08 4.19
CA LEU A 72 -13.52 -0.02 3.33
C LEU A 72 -13.14 -0.09 1.84
N SER A 73 -12.20 0.75 1.41
CA SER A 73 -11.68 0.73 0.06
C SER A 73 -11.04 -0.61 -0.33
N SER A 74 -10.36 -1.31 0.60
CA SER A 74 -9.73 -2.60 0.30
C SER A 74 -10.74 -3.74 0.12
N GLN A 75 -11.98 -3.58 0.61
CA GLN A 75 -13.04 -4.59 0.47
C GLN A 75 -13.65 -4.62 -0.94
N ARG A 76 -13.54 -3.53 -1.70
CA ARG A 76 -14.08 -3.41 -3.06
C ARG A 76 -13.43 -4.40 -4.03
N ALA A 77 -14.19 -5.06 -4.89
CA ALA A 77 -13.66 -6.03 -5.84
C ALA A 77 -12.89 -5.40 -7.01
N ASP A 78 -13.47 -4.34 -7.59
CA ASP A 78 -13.04 -3.75 -8.86
C ASP A 78 -11.61 -3.20 -8.85
N GLY A 79 -11.08 -2.86 -7.66
CA GLY A 79 -9.73 -2.32 -7.50
C GLY A 79 -8.65 -3.35 -7.09
N ARG A 80 -9.03 -4.56 -6.69
CA ARG A 80 -8.08 -5.51 -6.07
C ARG A 80 -6.96 -5.93 -7.00
N GLU A 81 -7.31 -6.31 -8.23
CA GLU A 81 -6.31 -6.82 -9.18
C GLU A 81 -5.34 -5.71 -9.62
N SER A 82 -5.84 -4.49 -9.83
CA SER A 82 -4.99 -3.33 -10.14
C SER A 82 -3.97 -3.07 -9.03
N THR A 83 -4.44 -3.00 -7.78
CA THR A 83 -3.59 -2.76 -6.61
C THR A 83 -2.51 -3.83 -6.46
N ARG A 84 -2.85 -5.11 -6.68
CA ARG A 84 -1.86 -6.21 -6.62
C ARG A 84 -0.75 -6.06 -7.67
N ARG A 85 -1.10 -5.70 -8.90
CA ARG A 85 -0.10 -5.44 -9.95
C ARG A 85 0.80 -4.26 -9.61
N GLU A 86 0.23 -3.20 -9.05
CA GLU A 86 0.99 -2.01 -8.61
C GLU A 86 1.94 -2.34 -7.46
N HIS A 87 1.51 -3.11 -6.46
CA HIS A 87 2.39 -3.59 -5.39
C HIS A 87 3.53 -4.45 -5.94
N HIS A 88 3.24 -5.35 -6.87
CA HIS A 88 4.26 -6.15 -7.54
C HIS A 88 5.28 -5.27 -8.26
N GLU A 89 4.84 -4.26 -9.01
CA GLU A 89 5.71 -3.32 -9.71
C GLU A 89 6.61 -2.53 -8.76
N ILE A 90 6.08 -2.07 -7.61
CA ILE A 90 6.89 -1.41 -6.56
C ILE A 90 7.98 -2.36 -6.06
N VAL A 91 7.65 -3.63 -5.77
CA VAL A 91 8.61 -4.63 -5.31
C VAL A 91 9.69 -4.88 -6.36
N GLN A 92 9.31 -5.05 -7.64
CA GLN A 92 10.27 -5.27 -8.72
C GLN A 92 11.23 -4.08 -8.88
N ALA A 93 10.71 -2.85 -8.81
CA ALA A 93 11.52 -1.65 -8.89
C ALA A 93 12.52 -1.53 -7.72
N LEU A 94 12.08 -1.85 -6.50
CA LEU A 94 12.96 -1.90 -5.32
C LEU A 94 14.04 -2.97 -5.47
N MET A 95 13.67 -4.19 -5.87
CA MET A 95 14.62 -5.30 -6.07
C MET A 95 15.67 -4.98 -7.14
N ALA A 96 15.27 -4.31 -8.22
CA ALA A 96 16.17 -3.85 -9.27
C ALA A 96 17.04 -2.64 -8.87
N ARG A 97 16.84 -2.07 -7.67
CA ARG A 97 17.48 -0.83 -7.21
C ARG A 97 17.25 0.36 -8.15
N ASP A 98 16.14 0.37 -8.88
CA ASP A 98 15.78 1.44 -9.80
C ASP A 98 14.96 2.51 -9.05
N ALA A 99 15.67 3.54 -8.57
CA ALA A 99 15.08 4.63 -7.79
C ALA A 99 14.03 5.44 -8.60
N PRO A 100 14.29 5.87 -9.85
CA PRO A 100 13.28 6.51 -10.68
C PRO A 100 12.03 5.64 -10.91
N ARG A 101 12.19 4.36 -11.21
CA ARG A 101 11.06 3.43 -11.39
C ARG A 101 10.28 3.23 -10.11
N THR A 102 10.95 3.08 -8.97
CA THR A 102 10.31 2.99 -7.65
C THR A 102 9.49 4.24 -7.35
N SER A 103 10.02 5.42 -7.67
CA SER A 103 9.32 6.71 -7.51
C SER A 103 8.06 6.77 -8.36
N ARG A 104 8.14 6.41 -9.65
CA ARG A 104 6.99 6.37 -10.56
C ARG A 104 5.93 5.36 -10.12
N ALA A 105 6.34 4.14 -9.75
CA ALA A 105 5.43 3.09 -9.30
C ALA A 105 4.65 3.50 -8.05
N LEU A 106 5.31 4.08 -7.06
CA LEU A 106 4.64 4.57 -5.83
C LEU A 106 3.69 5.74 -6.12
N LYS A 107 4.05 6.67 -7.01
CA LYS A 107 3.16 7.77 -7.41
C LYS A 107 1.91 7.26 -8.12
N ALA A 108 2.07 6.34 -9.06
CA ALA A 108 0.94 5.70 -9.75
C ALA A 108 0.01 4.99 -8.76
N HIS A 109 0.58 4.22 -7.83
CA HIS A 109 -0.18 3.54 -6.80
C HIS A 109 -0.96 4.50 -5.88
N LEU A 110 -0.36 5.63 -5.49
CA LEU A 110 -1.04 6.64 -4.68
C LEU A 110 -2.27 7.23 -5.41
N ILE A 111 -2.14 7.53 -6.71
CA ILE A 111 -3.26 8.03 -7.53
C ILE A 111 -4.39 6.99 -7.61
N THR A 112 -4.06 5.72 -7.79
CA THR A 112 -5.04 4.63 -7.76
C THR A 112 -5.73 4.53 -6.39
N ALA A 113 -4.95 4.64 -5.29
CA ALA A 113 -5.49 4.60 -3.93
C ALA A 113 -6.45 5.77 -3.67
N GLU A 114 -6.12 6.99 -4.09
CA GLU A 114 -6.99 8.17 -3.98
C GLU A 114 -8.34 7.95 -4.70
N LYS A 115 -8.31 7.43 -5.94
CA LYS A 115 -9.51 7.09 -6.70
C LYS A 115 -10.36 6.03 -5.99
N ASN A 116 -9.74 4.96 -5.50
CA ASN A 116 -10.45 3.88 -4.81
C ASN A 116 -11.09 4.35 -3.50
N ILE A 117 -10.40 5.22 -2.75
CA ILE A 117 -10.93 5.85 -1.53
C ILE A 117 -12.13 6.74 -1.85
N ALA A 118 -12.04 7.57 -2.90
CA ALA A 118 -13.14 8.43 -3.31
C ALA A 118 -14.39 7.62 -3.70
N LEU A 119 -14.22 6.50 -4.41
CA LEU A 119 -15.31 5.58 -4.72
C LEU A 119 -15.90 4.94 -3.46
N ALA A 120 -15.07 4.48 -2.52
CA ALA A 120 -15.54 3.89 -1.27
C ALA A 120 -16.35 4.87 -0.40
N LEU A 121 -16.02 6.17 -0.44
CA LEU A 121 -16.79 7.21 0.24
C LEU A 121 -18.15 7.46 -0.41
N LYS A 122 -18.22 7.44 -1.76
CA LYS A 122 -19.48 7.60 -2.50
C LYS A 122 -20.45 6.45 -2.23
N ASP A 123 -19.99 5.20 -2.30
CA ASP A 123 -20.82 4.03 -2.01
C ASP A 123 -21.42 4.09 -0.60
N ARG A 124 -20.63 4.58 0.38
CA ARG A 124 -21.13 4.75 1.75
C ARG A 124 -22.22 5.81 1.84
N ALA A 125 -22.06 6.95 1.16
CA ALA A 125 -23.05 8.02 1.18
C ALA A 125 -24.40 7.52 0.66
N ALA A 126 -24.40 6.76 -0.44
CA ALA A 126 -25.60 6.17 -1.03
C ALA A 126 -26.33 5.20 -0.07
N ILE A 127 -25.61 4.45 0.77
CA ILE A 127 -26.21 3.53 1.76
C ILE A 127 -26.87 4.29 2.94
N THR A 128 -26.40 5.50 3.26
CA THR A 128 -26.96 6.33 4.35
C THR A 128 -28.17 7.18 3.94
N GLU A 129 -28.48 7.24 2.64
CA GLU A 129 -29.61 8.02 2.09
C GLU A 129 -30.85 7.16 1.79
N GLU A 130 -30.76 5.83 1.98
CA GLU A 130 -31.88 4.87 2.01
C GLU A 130 -32.33 4.59 3.45
#